data_AF-A0A9P1FTI4-F1
#
_entry.id   AF-A0A9P1FTI4-F1
#
_cell.length_a   1.000
_cell.length_b   1.000
_cell.length_c   1.000
_cell.angle_alpha   90.00
_cell.angle_beta   90.00
_cell.angle_gamma   90.00
#
_symmetry.space_group_name_H-M   'P 1'
#
loop_
_entity.id
_entity.type
_entity.pdbx_description
1 polymer ?
#
loop_
_entity_poly.entity_id
_entity_poly.type
_entity_poly.pdbx_seq_one_letter_code
_entity_poly.pdbx_strand_id
1 'polypeptide(L)'
;MAAADSQVTQPEMPEQMKCWLCAQSFDAGQGRLHGKKFLCGLCSNAHRTMRRNLGGYPEEMQTFTSEEISDLFRTLHSKKPAGGGLNWQTMKAVMCTNIATRQIEQAKDKVKGEWLPASVWETRGWAKETIEHQDNKWSDEYNTQVYKIRITSETWAQIHERIAESLLRQERDATKKRGKEAEDLDVPMASVPKDDKDKKGQVAAAKKQERENEKIHALAARAVGAWTKILGQCEKMADKVHSTAAMPAETMQTYDELTAKLQKNMTAARQAINGFEQNKGKPVEDMAALAELPFQAADVKIVTQQSGVILKEVRKAFPKAAPKRKAQEVPANQEAQPKRRRAKTNP
;
A
#
# COMPACT_ATOMS: atom_id res chain seq x y z
N MET A 1 -28.43 72.11 -32.90
CA MET A 1 -28.73 70.67 -32.72
C MET A 1 -27.43 69.92 -33.00
N ALA A 2 -26.64 69.66 -31.96
CA ALA A 2 -25.41 68.88 -32.07
C ALA A 2 -25.73 67.44 -31.67
N ALA A 3 -25.59 66.52 -32.62
CA ALA A 3 -25.82 65.09 -32.42
C ALA A 3 -24.69 64.51 -31.56
N ALA A 4 -25.06 63.87 -30.47
CA ALA A 4 -24.16 63.10 -29.62
C ALA A 4 -23.84 61.77 -30.31
N ASP A 5 -22.60 61.65 -30.80
CA ASP A 5 -22.03 60.40 -31.30
C ASP A 5 -21.87 59.42 -30.14
N SER A 6 -22.82 58.50 -30.01
CA SER A 6 -22.75 57.38 -29.08
C SER A 6 -21.90 56.28 -29.70
N GLN A 7 -20.60 56.27 -29.38
CA GLN A 7 -19.74 55.14 -29.70
C GLN A 7 -20.17 53.94 -28.86
N VAL A 8 -20.76 52.96 -29.55
CA VAL A 8 -21.04 51.63 -29.03
C VAL A 8 -19.71 50.91 -28.85
N THR A 9 -19.20 50.88 -27.62
CA THR A 9 -18.07 50.04 -27.22
C THR A 9 -18.46 48.57 -27.43
N GLN A 10 -17.91 47.92 -28.46
CA GLN A 10 -18.01 46.47 -28.57
C GLN A 10 -17.29 45.84 -27.36
N PRO A 11 -17.88 44.83 -26.69
CA PRO A 11 -17.17 44.11 -25.65
C PRO A 11 -16.01 43.36 -26.30
N GLU A 12 -14.76 43.72 -25.95
CA GLU A 12 -13.58 42.91 -26.24
C GLU A 12 -13.84 41.49 -25.73
N MET A 13 -14.01 40.52 -26.64
CA MET A 13 -14.08 39.14 -26.22
C MET A 13 -12.74 38.76 -25.58
N PRO A 14 -12.73 38.19 -24.37
CA PRO A 14 -11.51 37.80 -23.71
C PRO A 14 -10.76 36.79 -24.59
N GLU A 15 -9.48 37.08 -24.85
CA GLU A 15 -8.60 36.23 -25.65
C GLU A 15 -8.52 34.84 -25.00
N GLN A 16 -9.14 33.84 -25.64
CA GLN A 16 -9.17 32.47 -25.13
C GLN A 16 -7.85 31.77 -25.41
N MET A 17 -7.23 31.26 -24.35
CA MET A 17 -5.93 30.59 -24.37
C MET A 17 -6.07 29.09 -24.13
N LYS A 18 -5.39 28.27 -24.93
CA LYS A 18 -5.39 26.80 -24.77
C LYS A 18 -4.34 26.36 -23.76
N CYS A 19 -4.76 25.60 -22.75
CA CYS A 19 -3.85 25.02 -21.76
C CYS A 19 -2.96 23.94 -22.40
N TRP A 20 -1.64 24.05 -22.24
CA TRP A 20 -0.67 23.10 -22.76
C TRP A 20 -0.82 21.69 -22.17
N LEU A 21 -1.37 21.55 -20.96
CA LEU A 21 -1.48 20.26 -20.28
C LEU A 21 -2.82 19.56 -20.43
N CYS A 22 -3.95 20.26 -20.55
CA CYS A 22 -5.27 19.62 -20.72
C CYS A 22 -5.94 19.93 -22.06
N ALA A 23 -5.31 20.77 -22.89
CA ALA A 23 -5.79 21.24 -24.18
C ALA A 23 -7.18 21.92 -24.17
N GLN A 24 -7.72 22.27 -23.00
CA GLN A 24 -8.96 23.06 -22.87
C GLN A 24 -8.67 24.56 -23.01
N SER A 25 -9.65 25.31 -23.52
CA SER A 25 -9.60 26.77 -23.65
C SER A 25 -10.04 27.45 -22.35
N PHE A 26 -9.34 28.50 -21.96
CA PHE A 26 -9.62 29.29 -20.76
C PHE A 26 -9.39 30.77 -21.05
N ASP A 27 -9.98 31.64 -20.23
CA ASP A 27 -9.65 33.06 -20.28
C ASP A 27 -8.22 33.30 -19.75
N ALA A 28 -7.56 34.36 -20.22
CA ALA A 28 -6.19 34.68 -19.81
C ALA A 28 -6.02 34.78 -18.27
N GLY A 29 -7.04 35.27 -17.55
CA GLY A 29 -7.04 35.38 -16.08
C GLY A 29 -7.18 34.05 -15.31
N GLN A 30 -7.60 32.97 -15.97
CA GLN A 30 -7.81 31.66 -15.35
C GLN A 30 -6.55 30.78 -15.31
N GLY A 31 -5.42 31.31 -15.79
CA GLY A 31 -4.16 30.58 -15.87
C GLY A 31 -2.94 31.48 -15.75
N ARG A 32 -1.80 30.92 -16.13
CA ARG A 32 -0.54 31.65 -16.24
C ARG A 32 0.12 31.31 -17.55
N LEU A 33 0.54 32.35 -18.28
CA LEU A 33 1.38 32.23 -19.45
C LEU A 33 2.86 32.25 -19.01
N HIS A 34 3.62 31.24 -19.41
CA HIS A 34 5.07 31.19 -19.20
C HIS A 34 5.78 30.96 -20.54
N GLY A 35 6.38 32.02 -21.08
CA GLY A 35 6.87 32.02 -22.46
C GLY A 35 5.71 31.78 -23.44
N LYS A 36 5.83 30.75 -24.29
CA LYS A 36 4.78 30.37 -25.27
C LYS A 36 3.76 29.35 -24.72
N LYS A 37 3.85 28.96 -23.45
CA LYS A 37 3.01 27.90 -22.86
C LYS A 37 2.04 28.48 -21.85
N PHE A 38 0.74 28.39 -22.15
CA PHE A 38 -0.32 28.72 -21.19
C PHE A 38 -0.69 27.49 -20.35
N LEU A 39 -0.85 27.69 -19.04
CA LEU A 39 -1.30 26.66 -18.11
C LEU A 39 -2.48 27.17 -17.28
N CYS A 40 -3.61 26.47 -17.32
CA CYS A 40 -4.73 26.80 -16.44
C CYS A 40 -4.35 26.59 -14.97
N GLY A 41 -5.05 27.25 -14.05
CA GLY A 41 -4.74 27.20 -12.61
C GLY A 41 -4.70 25.78 -12.04
N LEU A 42 -5.62 24.91 -12.46
CA LEU A 42 -5.67 23.52 -11.99
C LEU A 42 -4.47 22.71 -12.49
N CYS A 43 -4.20 22.73 -13.79
CA CYS A 43 -3.08 22.01 -14.37
C CYS A 43 -1.73 22.53 -13.84
N SER A 44 -1.61 23.84 -13.65
CA SER A 44 -0.42 24.46 -13.04
C SER A 44 -0.18 23.97 -11.61
N ASN A 45 -1.25 23.89 -10.80
CA ASN A 45 -1.16 23.41 -9.42
C ASN A 45 -0.88 21.91 -9.36
N ALA A 46 -1.57 21.12 -10.17
CA ALA A 46 -1.36 19.67 -10.27
C ALA A 46 0.09 19.38 -10.72
N HIS A 47 0.59 20.02 -11.77
CA HIS A 47 1.95 19.81 -12.25
C HIS A 47 3.01 20.19 -11.21
N ARG A 48 2.82 21.31 -10.48
CA ARG A 48 3.70 21.66 -9.35
C ARG A 48 3.65 20.65 -8.21
N THR A 49 2.45 20.15 -7.90
CA THR A 49 2.26 19.15 -6.86
C THR A 49 2.93 17.82 -7.23
N MET A 50 2.85 17.39 -8.50
CA MET A 50 3.59 16.22 -8.99
C MET A 50 5.09 16.41 -8.82
N ARG A 51 5.65 17.53 -9.30
CA ARG A 51 7.08 17.82 -9.12
C ARG A 51 7.52 17.86 -7.66
N ARG A 52 6.69 18.40 -6.77
CA ARG A 52 7.01 18.46 -5.32
C ARG A 52 7.05 17.09 -4.66
N ASN A 53 6.15 16.18 -5.05
CA ASN A 53 6.04 14.88 -4.41
C ASN A 53 6.85 13.78 -5.10
N LEU A 54 7.10 13.88 -6.41
CA LEU A 54 7.78 12.83 -7.20
C LEU A 54 9.11 13.31 -7.82
N GLY A 55 9.45 14.59 -7.70
CA GLY A 55 10.62 15.19 -8.37
C GLY A 55 10.43 15.41 -9.88
N GLY A 56 9.28 15.06 -10.45
CA GLY A 56 9.02 15.10 -11.89
C GLY A 56 7.73 14.41 -12.26
N TYR A 57 7.65 13.92 -13.51
CA TYR A 57 6.63 12.96 -13.91
C TYR A 57 6.98 11.56 -13.37
N PRO A 58 5.97 10.71 -13.12
CA PRO A 58 6.17 9.28 -12.94
C PRO A 58 7.01 8.68 -14.07
N GLU A 59 7.84 7.70 -13.75
CA GLU A 59 8.68 7.00 -14.73
C GLU A 59 7.83 6.39 -15.85
N GLU A 60 6.71 5.78 -15.48
CA GLU A 60 5.77 5.16 -16.42
C GLU A 60 5.08 6.18 -17.33
N MET A 61 5.02 7.44 -16.89
CA MET A 61 4.43 8.54 -17.66
C MET A 61 5.40 9.21 -18.64
N GLN A 62 6.71 8.92 -18.56
CA GLN A 62 7.67 9.54 -19.47
C GLN A 62 7.46 9.11 -20.93
N THR A 63 6.84 7.95 -21.14
CA THR A 63 6.51 7.41 -22.46
C THR A 63 5.11 7.80 -22.94
N PHE A 64 4.39 8.66 -22.21
CA PHE A 64 3.04 9.07 -22.60
C PHE A 64 3.09 10.03 -23.78
N THR A 65 2.13 9.92 -24.68
CA THR A 65 1.91 10.91 -25.74
C THR A 65 1.35 12.21 -25.16
N SER A 66 1.41 13.30 -25.93
CA SER A 66 0.82 14.58 -25.52
C SER A 66 -0.69 14.49 -25.29
N GLU A 67 -1.37 13.59 -25.99
CA GLU A 67 -2.81 13.35 -25.86
C GLU A 67 -3.12 12.57 -24.58
N GLU A 68 -2.35 11.52 -24.29
CA GLU A 68 -2.48 10.75 -23.03
C GLU A 68 -2.24 11.64 -21.80
N ILE A 69 -1.25 12.55 -21.88
CA ILE A 69 -1.03 13.57 -20.85
C ILE A 69 -2.26 14.48 -20.75
N SER A 70 -2.81 14.93 -21.88
CA SER A 70 -4.00 15.79 -21.91
C SER A 70 -5.21 15.15 -21.27
N ASP A 71 -5.46 13.88 -21.54
CA ASP A 71 -6.58 13.13 -20.99
C ASP A 71 -6.43 12.86 -19.49
N LEU A 72 -5.21 12.62 -19.02
CA LEU A 72 -4.93 12.57 -17.59
C LEU A 72 -5.34 13.88 -16.90
N PHE A 73 -4.89 15.03 -17.42
CA PHE A 73 -5.21 16.32 -16.81
C PHE A 73 -6.71 16.67 -16.94
N ARG A 74 -7.38 16.29 -18.03
CA ARG A 74 -8.85 16.39 -18.15
C ARG A 74 -9.56 15.54 -17.09
N THR A 75 -9.05 14.35 -16.80
CA THR A 75 -9.56 13.50 -15.72
C THR A 75 -9.35 14.15 -14.35
N LEU A 76 -8.23 14.84 -14.13
CA LEU A 76 -8.03 15.61 -12.89
C LEU A 76 -9.02 16.78 -12.77
N HIS A 77 -9.39 17.42 -13.88
CA HIS A 77 -10.44 18.44 -13.92
C HIS A 77 -11.79 17.85 -13.49
N SER A 78 -12.19 16.68 -14.01
CA SER A 78 -13.47 16.05 -13.67
C SER A 78 -13.53 15.54 -12.23
N LYS A 79 -12.38 15.23 -11.63
CA LYS A 79 -12.26 14.78 -10.22
C LYS A 79 -12.07 15.94 -9.23
N LYS A 80 -12.07 17.19 -9.68
CA LYS A 80 -11.95 18.36 -8.79
C LYS A 80 -13.22 18.48 -7.92
N PRO A 81 -13.11 18.49 -6.58
CA PRO A 81 -14.27 18.68 -5.71
C PRO A 81 -14.85 20.10 -5.85
N ALA A 82 -16.17 20.23 -5.75
CA ALA A 82 -16.86 21.52 -5.73
C ALA A 82 -16.44 22.28 -4.46
N GLY A 83 -15.70 23.39 -4.63
CA GLY A 83 -15.23 24.23 -3.52
C GLY A 83 -13.86 23.87 -2.93
N GLY A 84 -13.15 22.88 -3.49
CA GLY A 84 -11.84 22.45 -2.97
C GLY A 84 -10.71 22.44 -4.02
N GLY A 85 -9.48 22.42 -3.51
CA GLY A 85 -8.29 22.10 -4.30
C GLY A 85 -8.19 20.59 -4.57
N LEU A 86 -7.49 20.22 -5.64
CA LEU A 86 -7.19 18.83 -5.94
C LEU A 86 -6.14 18.31 -4.94
N ASN A 87 -6.50 17.30 -4.14
CA ASN A 87 -5.58 16.74 -3.16
C ASN A 87 -4.58 15.75 -3.81
N TRP A 88 -3.43 15.56 -3.18
CA TRP A 88 -2.37 14.68 -3.70
C TRP A 88 -2.82 13.21 -3.83
N GLN A 89 -3.61 12.71 -2.89
CA GLN A 89 -4.08 11.32 -2.90
C GLN A 89 -5.00 11.04 -4.10
N THR A 90 -5.87 11.99 -4.44
CA THR A 90 -6.73 11.94 -5.61
C THR A 90 -5.89 11.98 -6.89
N MET A 91 -4.90 12.87 -6.96
CA MET A 91 -3.97 12.89 -8.10
C MET A 91 -3.25 11.56 -8.27
N LYS A 92 -2.74 10.99 -7.17
CA LYS A 92 -2.05 9.71 -7.16
C LYS A 92 -2.95 8.57 -7.62
N ALA A 93 -4.17 8.48 -7.10
CA ALA A 93 -5.15 7.48 -7.52
C ALA A 93 -5.49 7.59 -9.01
N VAL A 94 -5.66 8.82 -9.52
CA VAL A 94 -5.93 9.06 -10.95
C VAL A 94 -4.72 8.67 -11.81
N MET A 95 -3.49 8.97 -11.39
CA MET A 95 -2.28 8.53 -12.09
C MET A 95 -2.17 7.00 -12.10
N CYS A 96 -2.29 6.33 -10.94
CA CYS A 96 -2.26 4.86 -10.85
C CYS A 96 -3.28 4.23 -11.79
N THR A 97 -4.51 4.73 -11.78
CA THR A 97 -5.60 4.20 -12.60
C THR A 97 -5.28 4.37 -14.08
N ASN A 98 -4.87 5.55 -14.54
CA ASN A 98 -4.58 5.80 -15.95
C ASN A 98 -3.38 4.98 -16.45
N ILE A 99 -2.29 4.92 -15.67
CA ILE A 99 -1.11 4.12 -16.04
C ILE A 99 -1.48 2.63 -16.09
N ALA A 100 -2.27 2.14 -15.13
CA ALA A 100 -2.69 0.75 -15.10
C ALA A 100 -3.59 0.40 -16.28
N THR A 101 -4.60 1.23 -16.56
CA THR A 101 -5.50 1.07 -17.71
C THR A 101 -4.70 1.03 -19.02
N ARG A 102 -3.76 1.95 -19.22
CA ARG A 102 -2.88 1.97 -20.40
C ARG A 102 -2.07 0.68 -20.55
N GLN A 103 -1.41 0.21 -19.47
CA GLN A 103 -0.63 -1.03 -19.52
C GLN A 103 -1.51 -2.23 -19.85
N ILE A 104 -2.74 -2.25 -19.36
CA ILE A 104 -3.70 -3.32 -19.63
C ILE A 104 -4.21 -3.26 -21.07
N GLU A 105 -4.45 -2.07 -21.62
CA GLU A 105 -4.84 -1.91 -23.03
C GLU A 105 -3.70 -2.37 -23.94
N GLN A 106 -2.47 -1.94 -23.68
CA GLN A 106 -1.28 -2.42 -24.38
C GLN A 106 -1.08 -3.93 -24.23
N ALA A 107 -1.41 -4.51 -23.07
CA ALA A 107 -1.34 -5.95 -22.85
C ALA A 107 -2.48 -6.69 -23.56
N LYS A 108 -3.71 -6.15 -23.56
CA LYS A 108 -4.88 -6.72 -24.26
C LYS A 108 -4.64 -6.84 -25.75
N ASP A 109 -3.99 -5.86 -26.36
CA ASP A 109 -3.61 -5.91 -27.77
C ASP A 109 -2.60 -7.03 -28.05
N LYS A 110 -1.71 -7.34 -27.09
CA LYS A 110 -0.76 -8.46 -27.18
C LYS A 110 -1.37 -9.83 -26.85
N VAL A 111 -2.49 -9.87 -26.12
CA VAL A 111 -3.13 -11.12 -25.61
C VAL A 111 -4.15 -11.71 -26.58
N LYS A 112 -4.51 -10.99 -27.65
CA LYS A 112 -5.22 -11.56 -28.80
C LYS A 112 -4.26 -12.46 -29.57
N GLY A 113 -4.00 -13.66 -29.03
CA GLY A 113 -2.95 -14.59 -29.45
C GLY A 113 -2.78 -14.64 -30.97
N GLU A 114 -1.58 -14.25 -31.42
CA GLU A 114 -1.15 -14.29 -32.81
C GLU A 114 -0.92 -15.75 -33.22
N TRP A 115 -1.20 -16.09 -34.48
CA TRP A 115 -0.82 -17.38 -35.04
C TRP A 115 0.57 -17.26 -35.64
N LEU A 116 1.58 -17.79 -34.94
CA LEU A 116 2.97 -17.67 -35.36
C LEU A 116 3.68 -19.04 -35.40
N PRO A 117 4.69 -19.22 -36.26
CA PRO A 117 5.52 -20.42 -36.26
C PRO A 117 6.23 -20.66 -34.92
N ALA A 118 6.56 -21.92 -34.63
CA ALA A 118 7.25 -22.29 -33.39
C ALA A 118 8.57 -21.51 -33.18
N SER A 119 9.35 -21.30 -34.25
CA SER A 119 10.61 -20.56 -34.20
C SER A 119 10.46 -19.12 -33.68
N VAL A 120 9.35 -18.46 -33.99
CA VAL A 120 9.07 -17.09 -33.51
C VAL A 120 8.73 -17.10 -32.03
N TRP A 121 7.99 -18.10 -31.56
CA TRP A 121 7.67 -18.27 -30.14
C TRP A 121 8.89 -18.67 -29.31
N GLU A 122 9.78 -19.52 -29.83
CA GLU A 122 11.05 -19.86 -29.19
C GLU A 122 11.94 -18.62 -29.02
N THR A 123 11.99 -17.75 -30.03
CA THR A 123 12.70 -16.46 -29.95
C THR A 123 12.10 -15.52 -28.90
N ARG A 124 10.78 -15.61 -28.67
CA ARG A 124 10.06 -14.89 -27.60
C ARG A 124 10.23 -15.55 -26.22
N GLY A 125 11.06 -16.58 -26.09
CA GLY A 125 11.43 -17.22 -24.83
C GLY A 125 10.49 -18.35 -24.38
N TRP A 126 9.62 -18.86 -25.26
CA TRP A 126 8.75 -19.98 -24.95
C TRP A 126 9.45 -21.31 -25.21
N ALA A 127 9.30 -22.27 -24.30
CA ALA A 127 9.85 -23.61 -24.48
C ALA A 127 9.11 -24.35 -25.60
N LYS A 128 9.84 -25.03 -26.48
CA LYS A 128 9.31 -25.79 -27.63
C LYS A 128 8.20 -26.76 -27.22
N GLU A 129 8.39 -27.49 -26.13
CA GLU A 129 7.39 -28.39 -25.58
C GLU A 129 6.08 -27.66 -25.22
N THR A 130 6.17 -26.47 -24.64
CA THR A 130 4.98 -25.68 -24.27
C THR A 130 4.24 -25.17 -25.50
N ILE A 131 4.95 -24.86 -26.57
CA ILE A 131 4.39 -24.40 -27.86
C ILE A 131 3.60 -25.52 -28.52
N GLU A 132 4.19 -26.73 -28.61
CA GLU A 132 3.59 -27.88 -29.29
C GLU A 132 2.30 -28.39 -28.62
N HIS A 133 2.14 -28.16 -27.31
CA HIS A 133 0.94 -28.51 -26.55
C HIS A 133 -0.23 -27.51 -26.72
N GLN A 134 -0.06 -26.42 -27.45
CA GLN A 134 -1.13 -25.42 -27.68
C GLN A 134 -1.93 -25.71 -28.95
N ASP A 135 -3.04 -24.97 -29.11
CA ASP A 135 -3.85 -24.95 -30.33
C ASP A 135 -2.94 -24.62 -31.54
N ASN A 136 -2.93 -25.51 -32.54
CA ASN A 136 -2.11 -25.37 -33.74
C ASN A 136 -2.96 -25.47 -35.02
N LYS A 137 -2.46 -24.88 -36.11
CA LYS A 137 -3.02 -25.05 -37.46
C LYS A 137 -1.93 -24.93 -38.50
N TRP A 138 -2.15 -25.49 -39.68
CA TRP A 138 -1.30 -25.22 -40.83
C TRP A 138 -1.56 -23.79 -41.34
N SER A 139 -0.51 -23.07 -41.72
CA SER A 139 -0.61 -21.77 -42.37
C SER A 139 0.09 -21.79 -43.72
N ASP A 140 -0.67 -21.52 -44.78
CA ASP A 140 -0.14 -21.45 -46.14
C ASP A 140 0.79 -20.24 -46.35
N GLU A 141 0.60 -19.17 -45.56
CA GLU A 141 1.42 -17.95 -45.60
C GLU A 141 2.88 -18.21 -45.16
N TYR A 142 3.05 -19.04 -44.13
CA TYR A 142 4.37 -19.39 -43.58
C TYR A 142 4.86 -20.77 -44.03
N ASN A 143 4.03 -21.51 -44.79
CA ASN A 143 4.26 -22.90 -45.22
C ASN A 143 4.73 -23.81 -44.06
N THR A 144 4.16 -23.61 -42.87
CA THR A 144 4.55 -24.29 -41.64
C THR A 144 3.41 -24.33 -40.62
N GLN A 145 3.57 -25.11 -39.56
CA GLN A 145 2.61 -25.19 -38.47
C GLN A 145 2.74 -23.97 -37.55
N VAL A 146 1.63 -23.26 -37.38
CA VAL A 146 1.53 -22.08 -36.51
C VAL A 146 0.78 -22.43 -35.24
N TYR A 147 1.20 -21.81 -34.15
CA TYR A 147 0.71 -22.08 -32.79
C TYR A 147 0.12 -20.80 -32.20
N LYS A 148 -0.95 -20.95 -31.43
CA LYS A 148 -1.59 -19.85 -30.70
C LYS A 148 -1.41 -20.03 -29.20
N ILE A 149 -0.44 -19.31 -28.64
CA ILE A 149 -0.17 -19.34 -27.20
C ILE A 149 -1.13 -18.38 -26.47
N ARG A 150 -1.83 -18.89 -25.45
CA ARG A 150 -2.63 -18.07 -24.54
C ARG A 150 -1.72 -17.41 -23.51
N ILE A 151 -1.34 -16.17 -23.76
CA ILE A 151 -0.61 -15.35 -22.79
C ILE A 151 -1.61 -14.97 -21.69
N THR A 152 -1.42 -15.45 -20.46
CA THR A 152 -2.18 -14.99 -19.31
C THR A 152 -1.86 -13.52 -19.08
N SER A 153 -2.82 -12.62 -19.34
CA SER A 153 -2.63 -11.20 -19.04
C SER A 153 -2.56 -11.01 -17.53
N GLU A 154 -1.59 -10.23 -17.05
CA GLU A 154 -1.58 -9.76 -15.67
C GLU A 154 -2.94 -9.14 -15.32
N THR A 155 -3.45 -9.44 -14.13
CA THR A 155 -4.72 -8.87 -13.67
C THR A 155 -4.57 -7.38 -13.42
N TRP A 156 -5.66 -6.62 -13.57
CA TRP A 156 -5.67 -5.18 -13.29
C TRP A 156 -5.12 -4.87 -11.89
N ALA A 157 -5.46 -5.70 -10.90
CA ALA A 157 -5.00 -5.57 -9.53
C ALA A 157 -3.47 -5.67 -9.40
N GLN A 158 -2.84 -6.63 -10.08
CA GLN A 158 -1.38 -6.82 -10.04
C GLN A 158 -0.64 -5.64 -10.69
N ILE A 159 -1.11 -5.19 -11.85
CA ILE A 159 -0.55 -4.03 -12.54
C ILE A 159 -0.70 -2.76 -11.68
N HIS A 160 -1.90 -2.54 -11.13
CA HIS A 160 -2.17 -1.38 -10.29
C HIS A 160 -1.33 -1.38 -9.01
N GLU A 161 -1.14 -2.54 -8.36
CA GLU A 161 -0.29 -2.67 -7.17
C GLU A 161 1.18 -2.34 -7.48
N ARG A 162 1.72 -2.87 -8.58
CA ARG A 162 3.09 -2.57 -9.06
C ARG A 162 3.29 -1.08 -9.30
N ILE A 163 2.35 -0.43 -9.99
CA ILE A 163 2.42 1.02 -10.28
C ILE A 163 2.29 1.84 -8.99
N ALA A 164 1.39 1.44 -8.08
CA ALA A 164 1.24 2.12 -6.80
C ALA A 164 2.52 2.02 -5.94
N GLU A 165 3.18 0.87 -5.96
CA GLU A 165 4.48 0.67 -5.29
C GLU A 165 5.59 1.53 -5.92
N SER A 166 5.65 1.57 -7.26
CA SER A 166 6.59 2.42 -8.00
C SER A 166 6.42 3.90 -7.64
N LEU A 167 5.19 4.42 -7.68
CA LEU A 167 4.90 5.80 -7.26
C LEU A 167 5.23 6.05 -5.79
N LEU A 168 4.98 5.08 -4.90
CA LEU A 168 5.38 5.18 -3.49
C LEU A 168 6.89 5.24 -3.32
N ARG A 169 7.65 4.47 -4.09
CA ARG A 169 9.12 4.49 -4.08
C ARG A 169 9.62 5.86 -4.54
N GLN A 170 9.12 6.37 -5.66
CA GLN A 170 9.50 7.68 -6.19
C GLN A 170 9.14 8.81 -5.20
N GLU A 171 8.01 8.71 -4.50
CA GLU A 171 7.61 9.66 -3.46
C GLU A 171 8.58 9.67 -2.27
N ARG A 172 9.03 8.49 -1.82
CA ARG A 172 10.06 8.38 -0.77
C ARG A 172 11.39 8.96 -1.25
N ASP A 173 11.78 8.69 -2.48
CA ASP A 173 13.06 9.13 -3.02
C ASP A 173 13.11 10.64 -3.25
N ALA A 174 12.01 11.25 -3.73
CA ALA A 174 11.86 12.70 -3.83
C ALA A 174 11.90 13.37 -2.43
N THR A 175 11.28 12.75 -1.43
CA THR A 175 11.31 13.25 -0.05
C THR A 175 12.71 13.17 0.56
N LYS A 176 13.46 12.08 0.30
CA LYS A 176 14.85 11.93 0.73
C LYS A 176 15.77 12.95 0.05
N LYS A 177 15.61 13.20 -1.25
CA LYS A 177 16.37 14.23 -1.98
C LYS A 177 16.13 15.62 -1.40
N ARG A 178 14.88 15.96 -1.07
CA ARG A 178 14.55 17.21 -0.36
C ARG A 178 15.19 17.32 1.02
N GLY A 179 15.34 16.21 1.73
CA GLY A 179 16.06 16.18 3.01
C GLY A 179 17.55 16.49 2.86
N LYS A 180 18.17 16.00 1.78
CA LYS A 180 19.60 16.23 1.48
C LYS A 180 19.88 17.62 0.89
N GLU A 181 19.06 18.11 -0.04
CA GLU A 181 19.23 19.47 -0.61
C GLU A 181 19.00 20.58 0.41
N ALA A 182 18.18 20.34 1.44
CA ALA A 182 18.00 21.29 2.54
C ALA A 182 19.24 21.42 3.44
N GLU A 183 20.17 20.46 3.38
CA GLU A 183 21.44 20.47 4.11
C GLU A 183 22.55 21.21 3.34
N ASP A 184 22.39 21.42 2.02
CA ASP A 184 23.47 21.85 1.10
C ASP A 184 23.23 23.23 0.44
N LEU A 185 22.22 23.98 0.90
CA LEU A 185 21.92 25.34 0.42
C LEU A 185 21.97 26.35 1.58
N ASP A 186 23.19 26.73 1.96
CA ASP A 186 23.44 27.90 2.81
C ASP A 186 23.51 29.16 1.93
N VAL A 187 22.35 29.79 1.71
CA VAL A 187 22.25 31.12 1.07
C VAL A 187 21.84 32.12 2.16
N PRO A 188 22.54 33.26 2.31
CA PRO A 188 22.29 34.19 3.41
C PRO A 188 20.93 34.88 3.23
N MET A 189 19.92 34.38 3.93
CA MET A 189 18.65 35.08 4.12
C MET A 189 18.77 36.05 5.27
N ALA A 190 18.42 37.31 4.98
CA ALA A 190 18.22 38.38 5.93
C ALA A 190 17.47 37.91 7.18
N SER A 191 17.98 38.37 8.32
CA SER A 191 17.59 38.03 9.69
C SER A 191 16.07 38.08 9.92
N VAL A 192 15.46 36.90 10.01
CA VAL A 192 14.18 36.71 10.71
C VAL A 192 14.49 36.54 12.21
N PRO A 193 13.73 37.16 13.13
CA PRO A 193 13.98 37.07 14.57
C PRO A 193 14.07 35.60 15.04
N LYS A 194 15.10 35.31 15.82
CA LYS A 194 15.57 33.96 16.20
C LYS A 194 14.48 33.14 16.93
N ASP A 195 13.61 33.79 17.70
CA ASP A 195 12.56 33.15 18.51
C ASP A 195 11.44 32.46 17.72
N ASP A 196 11.12 32.90 16.51
CA ASP A 196 10.04 32.29 15.69
C ASP A 196 10.52 31.05 14.92
N LYS A 197 11.82 30.97 14.62
CA LYS A 197 12.41 29.84 13.87
C LYS A 197 12.57 28.60 14.76
N ASP A 198 12.97 28.80 16.01
CA ASP A 198 13.15 27.70 16.98
C ASP A 198 11.82 27.06 17.41
N LYS A 199 10.77 27.86 17.62
CA LYS A 199 9.41 27.34 17.92
C LYS A 199 8.83 26.52 16.77
N LYS A 200 9.01 26.99 15.52
CA LYS A 200 8.50 26.28 14.34
C LYS A 200 9.24 24.97 14.08
N GLY A 201 10.53 24.90 14.40
CA GLY A 201 11.34 23.68 14.35
C GLY A 201 10.91 22.64 15.41
N GLN A 202 10.69 23.08 16.65
CA GLN A 202 10.25 22.22 17.75
C GLN A 202 8.87 21.61 17.49
N VAL A 203 7.91 22.40 17.01
CA VAL A 203 6.56 21.88 16.65
C VAL A 203 6.62 20.86 15.51
N ALA A 204 7.53 21.03 14.54
CA ALA A 204 7.72 20.07 13.45
C ALA A 204 8.36 18.76 13.93
N ALA A 205 9.34 18.84 14.84
CA ALA A 205 9.97 17.68 15.47
C ALA A 205 8.97 16.91 16.35
N ALA A 206 8.17 17.61 17.15
CA ALA A 206 7.16 17.02 18.02
C ALA A 206 6.05 16.31 17.21
N LYS A 207 5.58 16.91 16.10
CA LYS A 207 4.67 16.23 15.15
C LYS A 207 5.28 15.02 14.45
N LYS A 208 6.60 15.03 14.20
CA LYS A 208 7.30 13.86 13.65
C LYS A 208 7.35 12.74 14.68
N GLN A 209 7.60 13.07 15.94
CA GLN A 209 7.61 12.12 17.06
C GLN A 209 6.22 11.52 17.32
N GLU A 210 5.16 12.33 17.27
CA GLU A 210 3.77 11.85 17.35
C GLU A 210 3.48 10.78 16.29
N ARG A 211 3.83 11.04 15.02
CA ARG A 211 3.66 10.07 13.93
C ARG A 211 4.48 8.80 14.12
N GLU A 212 5.67 8.90 14.70
CA GLU A 212 6.49 7.72 14.97
C GLU A 212 5.90 6.89 16.11
N ASN A 213 5.42 7.56 17.16
CA ASN A 213 4.69 6.94 18.26
C ASN A 213 3.41 6.22 17.76
N GLU A 214 2.66 6.83 16.83
CA GLU A 214 1.50 6.20 16.19
C GLU A 214 1.87 4.93 15.42
N LYS A 215 3.00 4.92 14.68
CA LYS A 215 3.48 3.73 13.97
C LYS A 215 3.88 2.62 14.94
N ILE A 216 4.64 2.96 15.98
CA ILE A 216 5.07 2.03 17.03
C ILE A 216 3.83 1.43 17.71
N HIS A 217 2.86 2.27 18.08
CA HIS A 217 1.59 1.82 18.66
C HIS A 217 0.82 0.89 17.72
N ALA A 218 0.65 1.25 16.45
CA ALA A 218 -0.05 0.43 15.48
C ALA A 218 0.63 -0.93 15.25
N LEU A 219 1.97 -0.97 15.22
CA LEU A 219 2.74 -2.21 15.11
C LEU A 219 2.61 -3.06 16.38
N ALA A 220 2.72 -2.45 17.56
CA ALA A 220 2.54 -3.11 18.84
C ALA A 220 1.13 -3.72 18.98
N ALA A 221 0.09 -2.99 18.63
CA ALA A 221 -1.30 -3.46 18.68
C ALA A 221 -1.54 -4.68 17.76
N ARG A 222 -0.99 -4.64 16.53
CA ARG A 222 -1.05 -5.79 15.61
C ARG A 222 -0.32 -7.01 16.17
N ALA A 223 0.88 -6.81 16.71
CA ALA A 223 1.68 -7.87 17.30
C ALA A 223 0.97 -8.52 18.50
N VAL A 224 0.43 -7.71 19.42
CA VAL A 224 -0.36 -8.19 20.57
C VAL A 224 -1.57 -8.99 20.09
N GLY A 225 -2.32 -8.48 19.11
CA GLY A 225 -3.48 -9.18 18.56
C GLY A 225 -3.13 -10.55 17.94
N ALA A 226 -2.03 -10.62 17.18
CA ALA A 226 -1.59 -11.83 16.52
C ALA A 226 -1.04 -12.88 17.51
N TRP A 227 -0.24 -12.45 18.49
CA TRP A 227 0.55 -13.36 19.33
C TRP A 227 -0.11 -13.73 20.65
N THR A 228 -1.11 -12.99 21.15
CA THR A 228 -1.75 -13.28 22.45
C THR A 228 -2.27 -14.72 22.55
N LYS A 229 -2.97 -15.20 21.52
CA LYS A 229 -3.51 -16.57 21.51
C LYS A 229 -2.41 -17.62 21.42
N ILE A 230 -1.32 -17.32 20.72
CA ILE A 230 -0.19 -18.21 20.51
C ILE A 230 0.59 -18.37 21.81
N LEU A 231 0.96 -17.25 22.44
CA LEU A 231 1.66 -17.26 23.72
C LEU A 231 0.85 -18.00 24.79
N GLY A 232 -0.45 -17.74 24.88
CA GLY A 232 -1.32 -18.48 25.81
C GLY A 232 -1.48 -19.97 25.48
N GLN A 233 -1.25 -20.39 24.23
CA GLN A 233 -1.16 -21.81 23.88
C GLN A 233 0.18 -22.41 24.29
N CYS A 234 1.28 -21.68 24.09
CA CYS A 234 2.59 -22.09 24.58
C CYS A 234 2.51 -22.29 26.10
N GLU A 235 2.13 -21.27 26.88
CA GLU A 235 2.06 -21.35 28.34
C GLU A 235 1.24 -22.54 28.86
N LYS A 236 0.09 -22.84 28.24
CA LYS A 236 -0.76 -24.00 28.62
C LYS A 236 -0.15 -25.36 28.30
N MET A 237 0.77 -25.42 27.33
CA MET A 237 1.43 -26.65 26.93
C MET A 237 2.80 -26.83 27.61
N ALA A 238 3.34 -25.80 28.26
CA ALA A 238 4.69 -25.80 28.82
C ALA A 238 4.93 -27.02 29.73
N ASP A 239 4.06 -27.25 30.72
CA ASP A 239 4.21 -28.39 31.63
C ASP A 239 4.20 -29.73 30.89
N LYS A 240 3.33 -29.88 29.89
CA LYS A 240 3.22 -31.11 29.09
C LYS A 240 4.44 -31.32 28.21
N VAL A 241 5.01 -30.26 27.64
CA VAL A 241 6.23 -30.34 26.82
C VAL A 241 7.37 -30.86 27.68
N HIS A 242 7.56 -30.29 28.86
CA HIS A 242 8.66 -30.63 29.77
C HIS A 242 8.45 -31.95 30.52
N SER A 243 7.20 -32.41 30.69
CA SER A 243 6.90 -33.69 31.35
C SER A 243 6.87 -34.89 30.42
N THR A 244 6.94 -34.69 29.10
CA THR A 244 6.85 -35.78 28.12
C THR A 244 8.23 -36.37 27.85
N ALA A 245 8.52 -37.54 28.42
CA ALA A 245 9.83 -38.22 28.25
C ALA A 245 10.20 -38.56 26.79
N ALA A 246 9.21 -38.65 25.90
CA ALA A 246 9.41 -38.92 24.47
C ALA A 246 9.59 -37.66 23.60
N MET A 247 9.64 -36.46 24.21
CA MET A 247 9.82 -35.22 23.47
C MET A 247 11.27 -35.10 22.96
N PRO A 248 11.50 -34.87 21.66
CA PRO A 248 12.86 -34.67 21.14
C PRO A 248 13.50 -33.41 21.74
N ALA A 249 14.78 -33.50 22.12
CA ALA A 249 15.51 -32.40 22.74
C ALA A 249 15.51 -31.12 21.88
N GLU A 250 15.70 -31.26 20.56
CA GLU A 250 15.63 -30.15 19.60
C GLU A 250 14.25 -29.49 19.53
N THR A 251 13.18 -30.27 19.72
CA THR A 251 11.80 -29.75 19.74
C THR A 251 11.50 -28.99 21.02
N MET A 252 12.03 -29.42 22.16
CA MET A 252 11.94 -28.67 23.42
C MET A 252 12.69 -27.35 23.31
N GLN A 253 13.95 -27.37 22.85
CA GLN A 253 14.76 -26.17 22.71
C GLN A 253 14.10 -25.13 21.79
N THR A 254 13.64 -25.54 20.61
CA THR A 254 12.98 -24.62 19.66
C THR A 254 11.66 -24.07 20.20
N TYR A 255 10.94 -24.84 21.01
CA TYR A 255 9.73 -24.40 21.69
C TYR A 255 10.03 -23.37 22.80
N ASP A 256 11.08 -23.58 23.59
CA ASP A 256 11.49 -22.66 24.66
C ASP A 256 12.01 -21.34 24.08
N GLU A 257 12.85 -21.40 23.04
CA GLU A 257 13.32 -20.23 22.31
C GLU A 257 12.15 -19.41 21.72
N LEU A 258 11.17 -20.08 21.11
CA LEU A 258 9.97 -19.44 20.61
C LEU A 258 9.17 -18.77 21.74
N THR A 259 8.97 -19.47 22.85
CA THR A 259 8.19 -18.99 23.98
C THR A 259 8.86 -17.77 24.62
N ALA A 260 10.17 -17.82 24.86
CA ALA A 260 10.95 -16.70 25.36
C ALA A 260 10.91 -15.50 24.40
N LYS A 261 11.02 -15.72 23.09
CA LYS A 261 10.91 -14.67 22.06
C LYS A 261 9.52 -14.03 22.07
N LEU A 262 8.46 -14.82 22.13
CA LEU A 262 7.08 -14.32 22.21
C LEU A 262 6.86 -13.51 23.50
N GLN A 263 7.34 -13.97 24.65
CA GLN A 263 7.23 -13.25 25.92
C GLN A 263 7.96 -11.90 25.89
N LYS A 264 9.21 -11.88 25.42
CA LYS A 264 10.01 -10.65 25.28
C LYS A 264 9.31 -9.63 24.38
N ASN A 265 8.87 -10.08 23.20
CA ASN A 265 8.24 -9.21 22.22
C ASN A 265 6.86 -8.72 22.69
N MET A 266 6.06 -9.59 23.33
CA MET A 266 4.77 -9.21 23.91
C MET A 266 4.90 -8.21 25.04
N THR A 267 5.94 -8.32 25.87
CA THR A 267 6.22 -7.36 26.95
C THR A 267 6.55 -5.99 26.39
N ALA A 268 7.47 -5.92 25.41
CA ALA A 268 7.81 -4.66 24.73
C ALA A 268 6.60 -4.04 24.02
N ALA A 269 5.78 -4.84 23.34
CA ALA A 269 4.58 -4.36 22.66
C ALA A 269 3.54 -3.80 23.65
N ARG A 270 3.31 -4.46 24.78
CA ARG A 270 2.40 -3.94 25.83
C ARG A 270 2.93 -2.66 26.48
N GLN A 271 4.23 -2.57 26.72
CA GLN A 271 4.86 -1.35 27.24
C GLN A 271 4.69 -0.17 26.26
N ALA A 272 4.89 -0.40 24.96
CA ALA A 272 4.67 0.62 23.94
C ALA A 272 3.19 1.08 23.87
N ILE A 273 2.24 0.15 23.99
CA ILE A 273 0.80 0.50 24.05
C ILE A 273 0.47 1.33 25.28
N ASN A 274 0.98 0.91 26.45
CA ASN A 274 0.76 1.65 27.69
C ASN A 274 1.39 3.05 27.64
N GLY A 275 2.60 3.17 27.09
CA GLY A 275 3.25 4.47 26.89
C GLY A 275 2.46 5.37 25.93
N PHE A 276 1.86 4.80 24.88
CA PHE A 276 1.02 5.56 23.95
C PHE A 276 -0.24 6.09 24.64
N GLU A 277 -0.93 5.24 25.42
CA GLU A 277 -2.09 5.66 26.21
C GLU A 277 -1.73 6.69 27.29
N GLN A 278 -0.53 6.64 27.87
CA GLN A 278 -0.03 7.68 28.79
C GLN A 278 0.27 9.02 28.11
N ASN A 279 0.52 9.02 26.80
CA ASN A 279 0.72 10.26 26.02
C ASN A 279 -0.61 10.85 25.54
N LYS A 280 -1.70 10.09 25.61
CA LYS A 280 -3.02 10.51 25.17
C LYS A 280 -3.52 11.67 26.03
N GLY A 281 -3.83 12.79 25.38
CA GLY A 281 -4.29 14.01 26.05
C GLY A 281 -3.20 14.94 26.55
N LYS A 282 -1.91 14.61 26.35
CA LYS A 282 -0.81 15.56 26.58
C LYS A 282 -0.63 16.49 25.37
N PRO A 283 -0.19 17.74 25.57
CA PRO A 283 0.31 18.58 24.50
C PRO A 283 1.38 17.85 23.69
N VAL A 284 1.44 18.10 22.38
CA VAL A 284 2.38 17.42 21.46
C VAL A 284 3.84 17.63 21.89
N GLU A 285 4.11 18.75 22.55
CA GLU A 285 5.42 19.13 23.11
C GLU A 285 5.83 18.29 24.33
N ASP A 286 4.86 17.74 25.07
CA ASP A 286 5.06 16.96 26.29
C ASP A 286 4.93 15.44 26.08
N MET A 287 4.74 15.00 24.83
CA MET A 287 4.63 13.58 24.51
C MET A 287 5.98 12.90 24.61
N ALA A 288 6.10 11.89 25.47
CA ALA A 288 7.31 11.08 25.56
C ALA A 288 7.50 10.22 24.30
N ALA A 289 8.73 10.02 23.86
CA ALA A 289 9.04 9.07 22.79
C ALA A 289 8.77 7.64 23.29
N LEU A 290 8.08 6.82 22.48
CA LEU A 290 7.91 5.41 22.81
C LEU A 290 9.21 4.65 22.57
N ALA A 291 9.45 3.62 23.39
CA ALA A 291 10.56 2.71 23.18
C ALA A 291 10.41 1.97 21.83
N GLU A 292 11.52 1.81 21.11
CA GLU A 292 11.56 1.04 19.89
C GLU A 292 11.22 -0.43 20.14
N LEU A 293 10.44 -1.03 19.24
CA LEU A 293 10.07 -2.43 19.35
C LEU A 293 11.24 -3.31 18.89
N PRO A 294 11.49 -4.46 19.55
CA PRO A 294 12.57 -5.38 19.19
C PRO A 294 12.25 -6.22 17.93
N PHE A 295 11.25 -5.82 17.14
CA PHE A 295 10.77 -6.53 15.95
C PHE A 295 10.15 -5.56 14.94
N GLN A 296 10.15 -5.96 13.69
CA GLN A 296 9.56 -5.22 12.57
C GLN A 296 8.21 -5.82 12.14
N ALA A 297 7.52 -5.13 11.22
CA ALA A 297 6.23 -5.58 10.70
C ALA A 297 6.28 -6.97 10.02
N ALA A 298 7.38 -7.28 9.31
CA ALA A 298 7.58 -8.58 8.68
C ALA A 298 7.68 -9.72 9.72
N ASP A 299 8.33 -9.44 10.86
CA ASP A 299 8.54 -10.43 11.93
C ASP A 299 7.23 -10.90 12.55
N VAL A 300 6.20 -10.04 12.58
CA VAL A 300 4.86 -10.43 13.08
C VAL A 300 4.32 -11.64 12.33
N LYS A 301 4.42 -11.62 11.01
CA LYS A 301 3.96 -12.72 10.15
C LYS A 301 4.88 -13.94 10.26
N ILE A 302 6.19 -13.72 10.22
CA ILE A 302 7.19 -14.81 10.29
C ILE A 302 7.07 -15.57 11.60
N VAL A 303 7.06 -14.88 12.74
CA VAL A 303 6.93 -15.51 14.06
C VAL A 303 5.59 -16.24 14.20
N THR A 304 4.50 -15.68 13.64
CA THR A 304 3.18 -16.35 13.64
C THR A 304 3.23 -17.68 12.86
N GLN A 305 3.88 -17.70 11.70
CA GLN A 305 4.04 -18.91 10.89
C GLN A 305 4.95 -19.94 11.56
N GLN A 306 6.11 -19.51 12.08
CA GLN A 306 7.04 -20.34 12.85
C GLN A 306 6.35 -20.99 14.05
N SER A 307 5.56 -20.21 14.79
CA SER A 307 4.77 -20.72 15.90
C SER A 307 3.80 -21.82 15.47
N GLY A 308 3.14 -21.64 14.32
CA GLY A 308 2.23 -22.64 13.77
C GLY A 308 2.91 -23.97 13.43
N VAL A 309 4.17 -23.94 12.97
CA VAL A 309 4.95 -25.14 12.67
C VAL A 309 5.43 -25.81 13.95
N ILE A 310 6.07 -25.06 14.85
CA ILE A 310 6.60 -25.58 16.11
C ILE A 310 5.49 -26.18 16.97
N LEU A 311 4.35 -25.49 17.11
CA LEU A 311 3.22 -26.02 17.89
C LEU A 311 2.57 -27.25 17.25
N LYS A 312 2.71 -27.47 15.93
CA LYS A 312 2.26 -28.72 15.28
C LYS A 312 3.21 -29.87 15.60
N GLU A 313 4.51 -29.64 15.53
CA GLU A 313 5.52 -30.67 15.85
C GLU A 313 5.44 -31.08 17.32
N VAL A 314 5.35 -30.11 18.24
CA VAL A 314 5.12 -30.37 19.67
C VAL A 314 3.87 -31.22 19.89
N ARG A 315 2.76 -30.93 19.19
CA ARG A 315 1.52 -31.71 19.31
C ARG A 315 1.62 -33.13 18.75
N LYS A 316 2.43 -33.35 17.71
CA LYS A 316 2.66 -34.69 17.15
C LYS A 316 3.47 -35.57 18.10
N ALA A 317 4.37 -34.97 18.88
CA ALA A 317 5.19 -35.67 19.86
C ALA A 317 4.40 -36.06 21.13
N PHE A 318 3.24 -35.47 21.38
CA PHE A 318 2.38 -35.91 22.48
C PHE A 318 1.79 -37.30 22.21
N PRO A 319 1.70 -38.17 23.23
CA PRO A 319 1.07 -39.47 23.09
C PRO A 319 -0.39 -39.30 22.62
N LYS A 320 -0.74 -39.97 21.52
CA LYS A 320 -2.13 -39.97 21.03
C LYS A 320 -3.02 -40.56 22.11
N ALA A 321 -4.06 -39.80 22.50
CA ALA A 321 -5.04 -40.31 23.45
C ALA A 321 -5.59 -41.65 22.95
N ALA A 322 -5.58 -42.66 23.82
CA ALA A 322 -6.19 -43.95 23.50
C ALA A 322 -7.63 -43.69 23.02
N PRO A 323 -8.08 -44.35 21.93
CA PRO A 323 -9.43 -44.16 21.42
C PRO A 323 -10.40 -44.42 22.58
N LYS A 324 -11.22 -43.42 22.92
CA LYS A 324 -12.30 -43.60 23.89
C LYS A 324 -13.07 -44.83 23.43
N ARG A 325 -13.03 -45.91 24.21
CA ARG A 325 -13.85 -47.10 24.00
C ARG A 325 -15.27 -46.59 23.74
N LYS A 326 -15.84 -46.96 22.60
CA LYS A 326 -17.28 -46.78 22.34
C LYS A 326 -17.99 -47.27 23.59
N ALA A 327 -18.83 -46.42 24.17
CA ALA A 327 -19.68 -46.81 25.28
C ALA A 327 -20.40 -48.09 24.86
N GLN A 328 -20.10 -49.18 25.56
CA GLN A 328 -20.87 -50.40 25.49
C GLN A 328 -22.30 -50.04 25.88
N GLU A 329 -23.26 -50.44 25.07
CA GLU A 329 -24.69 -50.24 25.33
C GLU A 329 -25.03 -50.72 26.74
N VAL A 330 -25.40 -49.79 27.61
CA VAL A 330 -26.05 -50.10 28.88
C VAL A 330 -27.55 -50.12 28.60
N PRO A 331 -28.28 -51.19 28.98
CA PRO A 331 -29.69 -51.33 28.67
C PRO A 331 -30.53 -50.24 29.33
N ALA A 332 -31.58 -49.83 28.61
CA ALA A 332 -32.54 -48.83 29.01
C ALA A 332 -33.32 -49.29 30.27
N ASN A 333 -32.92 -48.80 31.45
CA ASN A 333 -33.85 -48.39 32.49
C ASN A 333 -33.10 -47.72 33.66
N GLN A 334 -33.28 -46.41 33.87
CA GLN A 334 -33.48 -45.79 35.19
C GLN A 334 -33.53 -44.26 35.06
N GLU A 335 -34.54 -43.70 35.72
CA GLU A 335 -34.99 -42.31 35.71
C GLU A 335 -34.03 -41.29 36.37
N ALA A 336 -34.22 -40.04 35.93
CA ALA A 336 -34.07 -38.76 36.64
C ALA A 336 -32.65 -38.16 36.82
N GLN A 337 -32.40 -37.03 36.12
CA GLN A 337 -32.73 -35.70 36.65
C GLN A 337 -32.42 -34.58 35.61
N PRO A 338 -33.27 -33.53 35.50
CA PRO A 338 -33.11 -32.47 34.50
C PRO A 338 -32.10 -31.41 34.97
N LYS A 339 -30.95 -31.30 34.28
CA LYS A 339 -30.06 -30.14 34.43
C LYS A 339 -30.64 -28.93 33.70
N ARG A 340 -31.18 -28.00 34.50
CA ARG A 340 -31.59 -26.63 34.19
C ARG A 340 -30.75 -25.99 33.06
N ARG A 341 -31.40 -25.66 31.93
CA ARG A 341 -30.96 -24.61 31.02
C ARG A 341 -31.07 -23.27 31.75
N ARG A 342 -29.96 -22.56 31.96
CA ARG A 342 -30.02 -21.13 32.29
C ARG A 342 -29.93 -20.33 31.01
N ALA A 343 -31.02 -19.63 30.73
CA ALA A 343 -31.26 -18.78 29.58
C ALA A 343 -30.28 -17.61 29.52
N LYS A 344 -30.01 -17.18 28.27
CA LYS A 344 -29.44 -15.87 27.96
C LYS A 344 -30.32 -14.79 28.58
N THR A 345 -29.70 -13.95 29.40
CA THR A 345 -30.25 -12.65 29.80
C THR A 345 -29.50 -11.58 29.04
N ASN A 346 -30.27 -10.79 28.28
CA ASN A 346 -30.07 -9.38 27.95
C ASN A 346 -31.45 -8.87 27.50
N PRO A 347 -31.81 -7.59 27.70
CA PRO A 347 -30.96 -6.44 28.00
C PRO A 347 -30.78 -6.12 29.49
#